data_AF-A0A8T5S0N1-F1
#
_entry.id   AF-A0A8T5S0N1-F1
#
_cell.length_a   1.000
_cell.length_b   1.000
_cell.length_c   1.000
_cell.angle_alpha   90.00
_cell.angle_beta   90.00
_cell.angle_gamma   90.00
#
_symmetry.space_group_name_H-M   'P 1'
#
loop_
_entity.id
_entity.type
_entity.pdbx_description
1 polymer ?
#
loop_
_entity_poly.entity_id
_entity_poly.type
_entity_poly.pdbx_seq_one_letter_code
_entity_poly.pdbx_strand_id
1 'polypeptide(L)' 'MTEGFNLGHVRTVYGICPECEQNSVLVSVIEDYYKCTICGEDTRQYVNGSIKYLRITENDKSWLKNQK' A
#
# COMPACT_ATOMS: atom_id res chain seq x y z
N MET A 1 -27.60 -15.30 1.29
CA MET A 1 -26.73 -15.41 0.11
C MET A 1 -25.51 -14.53 0.35
N THR A 2 -24.52 -15.02 1.07
CA THR A 2 -23.23 -14.35 1.20
C THR A 2 -22.25 -15.16 0.37
N GLU A 3 -21.99 -14.69 -0.85
CA GLU A 3 -20.91 -15.24 -1.66
C GLU A 3 -19.59 -14.91 -0.95
N GLY A 4 -18.92 -15.93 -0.44
CA GLY A 4 -17.63 -15.76 0.22
C GLY A 4 -16.58 -15.40 -0.83
N PHE A 5 -16.02 -14.20 -0.73
CA PHE A 5 -14.86 -13.81 -1.53
C PHE A 5 -13.58 -14.36 -0.89
N ASN A 6 -12.79 -15.11 -1.65
CA ASN A 6 -11.43 -15.48 -1.26
C ASN A 6 -10.52 -14.26 -1.51
N LEU A 7 -10.31 -13.46 -0.46
CA LEU A 7 -9.22 -12.51 -0.42
C LEU A 7 -7.94 -13.31 -0.21
N GLY A 8 -7.00 -13.25 -1.16
CA GLY A 8 -5.69 -13.89 -1.05
C GLY A 8 -4.87 -13.39 0.14
N HIS A 9 -3.55 -13.60 0.11
CA HIS A 9 -2.69 -13.14 1.21
C HIS A 9 -2.58 -11.60 1.20
N VAL A 10 -3.23 -10.96 2.18
CA VAL A 10 -3.12 -9.51 2.44
C VAL A 10 -2.15 -9.28 3.59
N ARG A 11 -1.13 -8.46 3.35
CA ARG A 11 -0.18 -8.02 4.37
C ARG A 11 -0.63 -6.69 4.94
N THR A 12 -0.65 -6.58 6.26
CA THR A 12 -0.86 -5.31 6.96
C THR A 12 0.39 -4.95 7.74
N VAL A 13 0.79 -3.69 7.69
CA VAL A 13 1.97 -3.20 8.40
C VAL A 13 1.62 -1.91 9.13
N TYR A 14 2.09 -1.76 10.35
CA TYR A 14 2.03 -0.49 11.06
C TYR A 14 3.23 0.37 10.66
N GLY A 15 3.00 1.58 10.14
CA GLY A 15 4.06 2.46 9.68
C GLY A 15 3.62 3.91 9.49
N ILE A 16 4.58 4.79 9.24
CA ILE A 16 4.31 6.20 8.95
C ILE A 16 4.05 6.33 7.44
N CYS A 17 2.91 6.89 7.08
CA CYS A 17 2.60 7.18 5.68
C CYS A 17 3.48 8.35 5.18
N PRO A 18 4.24 8.20 4.08
CA PRO A 18 5.03 9.29 3.54
C PRO A 18 4.19 10.45 2.98
N GLU A 19 2.90 10.25 2.70
CA GLU A 19 2.03 11.31 2.15
C GLU A 19 1.45 12.21 3.25
N CYS A 20 0.81 11.64 4.26
CA CYS A 20 0.16 12.41 5.33
C CYS A 20 0.97 12.49 6.64
N GLU A 21 2.14 11.83 6.70
CA GLU A 21 3.05 11.82 7.86
C GLU A 21 2.43 11.27 9.16
N GLN A 22 1.33 10.53 9.04
CA GLN A 22 0.63 9.92 10.16
C GLN A 22 1.02 8.46 10.34
N ASN A 23 1.03 8.01 11.61
CA ASN A 23 1.06 6.59 11.94
C ASN A 23 -0.23 5.94 11.45
N SER A 24 -0.12 5.00 10.51
CA SER A 24 -1.23 4.36 9.85
C SER A 24 -1.01 2.86 9.74
N VAL A 25 -2.11 2.12 9.58
CA VAL A 25 -2.04 0.75 9.07
C VAL A 25 -1.95 0.85 7.55
N LEU A 26 -0.89 0.26 7.00
CA LEU A 26 -0.64 0.17 5.57
C LEU A 26 -1.06 -1.23 5.11
N VAL A 27 -1.97 -1.30 4.13
CA VAL A 27 -2.54 -2.57 3.63
C VAL A 27 -1.99 -2.85 2.24
N SER A 28 -1.43 -4.03 2.02
CA SER A 28 -0.88 -4.41 0.71
C SER A 28 -2.00 -4.47 -0.33
N VAL A 29 -1.82 -3.77 -1.44
CA VAL A 29 -2.74 -3.80 -2.58
C VAL A 29 -2.23 -4.80 -3.61
N ILE A 30 -0.94 -4.70 -3.93
CA ILE A 30 -0.18 -5.64 -4.75
C ILE A 30 1.21 -5.81 -4.13
N GLU A 31 2.09 -6.58 -4.77
CA GLU A 31 3.47 -6.73 -4.32
C GLU A 31 4.18 -5.38 -4.18
N ASP A 32 4.77 -5.13 -3.02
CA ASP A 32 5.47 -3.91 -2.62
C ASP A 32 4.68 -2.59 -2.64
N TYR A 33 3.38 -2.60 -2.94
CA TYR A 33 2.55 -1.39 -2.87
C TYR A 33 1.50 -1.52 -1.77
N TYR A 34 1.43 -0.51 -0.92
CA TYR A 34 0.56 -0.46 0.24
C TYR A 34 -0.30 0.80 0.25
N LYS A 35 -1.58 0.64 0.58
CA LYS A 35 -2.53 1.73 0.75
C LYS A 35 -2.57 2.17 2.21
N CYS A 36 -2.46 3.48 2.43
CA CYS A 36 -2.68 4.09 3.74
C CYS A 36 -4.16 4.03 4.12
N THR A 37 -4.48 3.53 5.31
CA THR A 37 -5.88 3.50 5.80
C THR A 37 -6.37 4.86 6.28
N ILE A 38 -5.49 5.85 6.45
CA ILE A 38 -5.87 7.19 6.91
C ILE A 38 -6.12 8.15 5.73
N CYS A 39 -5.14 8.37 4.86
CA CYS A 39 -5.30 9.30 3.73
C CYS A 39 -5.74 8.64 2.42
N GLY A 40 -5.70 7.30 2.33
CA GLY A 40 -6.09 6.55 1.14
C GLY A 40 -5.05 6.50 0.02
N GLU A 41 -3.93 7.23 0.13
CA GLU A 41 -2.86 7.22 -0.88
C GLU A 41 -2.10 5.89 -0.90
N ASP A 42 -1.60 5.54 -2.09
CA ASP A 42 -0.75 4.37 -2.32
C ASP A 42 0.73 4.74 -2.11
N THR A 43 1.48 3.81 -1.52
CA THR A 43 2.89 4.00 -1.13
C THR A 43 3.68 2.78 -1.55
N ARG A 44 4.95 2.96 -1.91
CA ARG A 44 5.82 1.84 -2.30
C ARG A 44 6.75 1.47 -1.15
N GLN A 45 6.78 0.19 -0.84
CA GLN A 45 7.74 -0.40 0.09
C GLN A 45 9.09 -0.56 -0.62
N TYR A 46 10.15 -0.11 0.04
CA TYR A 46 11.52 -0.32 -0.38
C TYR A 46 12.29 -0.99 0.75
N VAL A 47 12.95 -2.11 0.43
CA VAL A 47 13.71 -2.93 1.38
C VAL A 47 15.19 -2.82 1.06
N ASN A 48 15.95 -2.18 1.96
CA ASN A 48 17.42 -2.08 1.86
C ASN A 48 18.05 -2.16 3.25
N GLY A 49 18.02 -3.35 3.86
CA GLY A 49 18.40 -3.58 5.26
C GLY A 49 17.41 -3.04 6.30
N SER A 50 16.51 -2.14 5.89
CA SER A 50 15.35 -1.65 6.63
C SER A 50 14.19 -1.44 5.66
N ILE A 51 12.97 -1.46 6.18
CA ILE A 51 11.76 -1.17 5.40
C ILE A 51 11.51 0.33 5.43
N LYS A 52 11.34 0.93 4.25
CA LYS A 52 10.89 2.31 4.09
C LYS A 52 9.68 2.37 3.16
N TYR A 53 8.76 3.27 3.46
CA TYR A 53 7.62 3.57 2.60
C TYR A 53 7.86 4.89 1.90
N LEU A 54 7.78 4.88 0.58
CA LEU A 54 8.10 6.01 -0.27
C LEU A 54 6.84 6.51 -0.98
N ARG A 55 6.78 7.83 -1.20
CA ARG A 55 5.82 8.44 -2.11
C ARG A 55 6.02 7.84 -3.50
N ILE A 56 4.92 7.63 -4.22
CA ILE A 56 4.95 7.05 -5.56
C ILE A 56 4.82 8.15 -6.61
N THR A 57 5.46 7.96 -7.76
CA THR A 57 5.42 8.91 -8.86
C THR A 57 4.10 8.83 -9.62
N GLU A 58 3.79 9.82 -10.47
CA GLU A 58 2.62 9.76 -11.34
C GLU A 58 2.67 8.57 -12.32
N ASN A 59 3.88 8.17 -12.72
CA ASN A 59 4.09 6.97 -13.53
C ASN A 59 3.73 5.69 -12.77
N ASP A 60 4.13 5.58 -11.49
CA ASP A 60 3.72 4.46 -10.62
C ASP A 60 2.20 4.42 -10.43
N LYS A 61 1.56 5.58 -10.22
CA LYS A 61 0.09 5.69 -10.10
C LYS A 61 -0.60 5.20 -11.37
N SER A 62 -0.08 5.60 -12.53
CA SER A 62 -0.61 5.17 -13.82
C SER A 62 -0.46 3.66 -14.04
N TRP A 63 0.69 3.09 -13.66
CA TRP A 63 0.90 1.65 -13.73
C TRP A 63 0.00 0.88 -12.75
N LEU A 64 -0.15 1.34 -11.50
CA LEU A 64 -1.02 0.72 -10.49
C LEU A 64 -2.49 0.69 -10.92
N LYS A 65 -2.98 1.74 -11.61
CA LYS A 65 -4.35 1.76 -12.15
C LYS A 65 -4.60 0.64 -13.16
N ASN A 66 -3.57 0.18 -13.86
CA ASN A 66 -3.67 -0.93 -14.82
C ASN A 66 -3.53 -2.31 -14.15
N GLN A 67 -3.20 -2.38 -12.85
CA GLN A 67 -3.06 -3.62 -12.08
C GLN A 67 -4.26 -3.90 -11.17
N LYS A 68 -5.11 -2.90 -10.93
CA LYS A 68 -6.34 -3.00 -10.11
C LYS A 68 -7.53 -3.29 -11.00
#